data_AF-A0A0H5RII4-F1
#
_entry.id   AF-A0A0H5RII4-F1
#
_cell.length_a   1.000
_cell.length_b   1.000
_cell.length_c   1.000
_cell.angle_alpha   90.00
_cell.angle_beta   90.00
_cell.angle_gamma   90.00
#
_symmetry.space_group_name_H-M   'P 1'
#
loop_
_entity.id
_entity.type
_entity.pdbx_description
1 polymer ?
#
loop_
_entity_poly.entity_id
_entity_poly.type
_entity_poly.pdbx_seq_one_letter_code
_entity_poly.pdbx_strand_id
1 'polypeptide(L)'
;MLAAAEAFAAAGLHTLTFDYRSFGESGGRPRQVVSIQGQLADITAAVACARGLDGVDPARIVLWGTSLGGGHVVTAAARDPEIAAVIAQIPFNGFPRRVEGRSTRSTLRLLAVMAEDWWRGALHRTPRYIAAVGAPGELAVMTGAGAQRAVTGMASPTWRNEVAPRALIEMMRYRPIDFARQVTCPVLVCMGTEDAETTPDKVGALAAAAPRGELLEYPVSHFDFYADEVRTRVIADQLAFLNRVLG
;
A
#
# COMPACT_ATOMS: atom_id res chain seq x y z
N MET A 1 -7.21 -7.42 2.76
CA MET A 1 -7.33 -6.34 3.77
C MET A 1 -8.34 -6.73 4.84
N LEU A 2 -9.62 -7.01 4.52
CA LEU A 2 -10.61 -7.48 5.50
C LEU A 2 -10.15 -8.70 6.31
N ALA A 3 -9.64 -9.74 5.64
CA ALA A 3 -9.12 -10.93 6.33
C ALA A 3 -8.00 -10.64 7.35
N ALA A 4 -7.18 -9.61 7.12
CA ALA A 4 -6.16 -9.21 8.10
C ALA A 4 -6.79 -8.47 9.28
N ALA A 5 -7.72 -7.54 9.01
CA ALA A 5 -8.46 -6.83 10.05
C ALA A 5 -9.31 -7.77 10.91
N GLU A 6 -9.95 -8.78 10.32
CA GLU A 6 -10.70 -9.81 11.04
C GLU A 6 -9.79 -10.65 11.93
N ALA A 7 -8.61 -11.04 11.45
CA ALA A 7 -7.65 -11.80 12.23
C ALA A 7 -7.07 -10.98 13.41
N PHE A 8 -6.76 -9.69 13.20
CA PHE A 8 -6.36 -8.80 14.28
C PHE A 8 -7.50 -8.57 15.29
N ALA A 9 -8.75 -8.45 14.83
CA ALA A 9 -9.92 -8.35 15.71
C ALA A 9 -10.11 -9.62 16.55
N ALA A 10 -9.96 -10.80 15.93
CA ALA A 10 -10.01 -12.09 16.63
C ALA A 10 -8.89 -12.24 17.68
N ALA A 11 -7.76 -11.55 17.49
CA ALA A 11 -6.68 -11.48 18.46
C ALA A 11 -6.88 -10.41 19.56
N GLY A 12 -8.05 -9.73 19.58
CA GLY A 12 -8.41 -8.78 20.63
C GLY A 12 -8.05 -7.31 20.34
N LEU A 13 -7.66 -6.97 19.11
CA LEU A 13 -7.40 -5.57 18.72
C LEU A 13 -8.67 -4.91 18.16
N HIS A 14 -8.85 -3.62 18.43
CA HIS A 14 -9.78 -2.80 17.64
C HIS A 14 -9.20 -2.57 16.25
N THR A 15 -9.98 -2.84 15.20
CA THR A 15 -9.51 -2.71 13.81
C THR A 15 -10.40 -1.77 13.02
N LEU A 16 -9.75 -0.84 12.31
CA LEU A 16 -10.41 0.11 11.41
C LEU A 16 -9.84 -0.07 10.01
N THR A 17 -10.71 -0.36 9.06
CA THR A 17 -10.39 -0.31 7.63
C THR A 17 -11.23 0.78 6.97
N PHE A 18 -10.68 1.42 5.95
CA PHE A 18 -11.38 2.49 5.24
C PHE A 18 -10.98 2.51 3.77
N ASP A 19 -11.85 3.04 2.93
CA ASP A 19 -11.54 3.34 1.54
C ASP A 19 -10.90 4.72 1.43
N TYR A 20 -9.82 4.84 0.67
CA TYR A 20 -9.25 6.15 0.36
C TYR A 20 -10.23 7.04 -0.39
N ARG A 21 -10.06 8.36 -0.29
CA ARG A 21 -10.80 9.31 -1.12
C ARG A 21 -10.78 8.89 -2.60
N SER A 22 -11.89 9.04 -3.29
CA SER A 22 -12.09 8.67 -4.70
C SER A 22 -12.15 7.16 -4.98
N PHE A 23 -12.07 6.29 -3.97
CA PHE A 23 -12.18 4.83 -4.08
C PHE A 23 -13.31 4.28 -3.22
N GLY A 24 -13.73 3.05 -3.56
CA GLY A 24 -14.74 2.29 -2.83
C GLY A 24 -16.00 3.08 -2.49
N GLU A 25 -16.38 3.07 -1.22
CA GLU A 25 -17.55 3.77 -0.67
C GLU A 25 -17.23 5.21 -0.25
N SER A 26 -15.95 5.53 -0.02
CA SER A 26 -15.53 6.88 0.32
C SER A 26 -15.86 7.87 -0.78
N GLY A 27 -16.20 9.11 -0.37
CA GLY A 27 -16.48 10.22 -1.26
C GLY A 27 -15.26 10.64 -2.12
N GLY A 28 -15.41 11.68 -2.93
CA GLY A 28 -14.34 12.21 -3.77
C GLY A 28 -14.58 12.04 -5.27
N ARG A 29 -14.29 13.11 -6.01
CA ARG A 29 -14.36 13.18 -7.48
C ARG A 29 -13.12 13.90 -8.01
N PRO A 30 -12.56 13.46 -9.15
CA PRO A 30 -12.98 12.30 -9.94
C PRO A 30 -12.66 10.96 -9.24
N ARG A 31 -13.38 9.88 -9.58
CA ARG A 31 -13.14 8.53 -9.02
C ARG A 31 -11.81 7.96 -9.53
N GLN A 32 -11.27 6.95 -8.84
CA GLN A 32 -10.09 6.18 -9.28
C GLN A 32 -8.83 7.05 -9.52
N VAL A 33 -8.69 8.13 -8.74
CA VAL A 33 -7.52 9.00 -8.74
C VAL A 33 -6.75 8.78 -7.45
N VAL A 34 -5.54 8.24 -7.55
CA VAL A 34 -4.59 8.20 -6.43
C VAL A 34 -3.96 9.57 -6.28
N SER A 35 -3.94 10.09 -5.05
CA SER A 35 -3.18 11.27 -4.67
C SER A 35 -2.39 10.92 -3.41
N ILE A 36 -1.07 10.97 -3.48
CA ILE A 36 -0.21 10.53 -2.37
C ILE A 36 -0.44 11.40 -1.14
N GLN A 37 -0.46 12.73 -1.30
CA GLN A 37 -0.74 13.62 -0.16
C GLN A 37 -2.18 13.49 0.33
N GLY A 38 -3.15 13.29 -0.58
CA GLY A 38 -4.53 13.07 -0.21
C GLY A 38 -4.71 11.80 0.63
N GLN A 39 -4.10 10.69 0.22
CA GLN A 39 -4.19 9.41 0.92
C GLN A 39 -3.45 9.44 2.26
N LEU A 40 -2.31 10.14 2.36
CA LEU A 40 -1.65 10.38 3.64
C LEU A 40 -2.54 11.20 4.59
N ALA A 41 -3.25 12.21 4.09
CA ALA A 41 -4.22 12.96 4.87
C ALA A 41 -5.43 12.10 5.30
N ASP A 42 -5.87 11.16 4.46
CA ASP A 42 -6.92 10.20 4.82
C ASP A 42 -6.47 9.29 5.97
N ILE A 43 -5.20 8.84 5.98
CA ILE A 43 -4.63 8.07 7.10
C ILE A 43 -4.62 8.93 8.37
N THR A 44 -4.19 10.20 8.30
CA THR A 44 -4.24 11.10 9.45
C THR A 44 -5.66 11.26 9.99
N ALA A 45 -6.66 11.39 9.10
CA ALA A 45 -8.06 11.47 9.50
C ALA A 45 -8.56 10.16 10.13
N ALA A 46 -8.18 9.00 9.60
CA ALA A 46 -8.53 7.70 10.17
C ALA A 46 -7.90 7.49 11.56
N VAL A 47 -6.66 7.92 11.77
CA VAL A 47 -5.99 7.90 13.09
C VAL A 47 -6.73 8.79 14.08
N ALA A 48 -7.06 10.03 13.68
CA ALA A 48 -7.81 10.96 14.53
C ALA A 48 -9.19 10.40 14.91
N CYS A 49 -9.88 9.77 13.96
CA CYS A 49 -11.14 9.05 14.21
C CYS A 49 -10.94 7.93 15.23
N ALA A 50 -9.97 7.04 15.00
CA ALA A 50 -9.70 5.91 15.88
C ALA A 50 -9.38 6.33 17.32
N ARG A 51 -8.58 7.39 17.51
CA ARG A 51 -8.26 7.95 18.84
C ARG A 51 -9.47 8.51 19.58
N GLY A 52 -10.56 8.83 18.88
CA GLY A 52 -11.80 9.35 19.45
C GLY A 52 -12.87 8.29 19.71
N LEU A 53 -12.63 7.01 19.40
CA LEU A 53 -13.59 5.93 19.61
C LEU A 53 -13.54 5.41 21.05
N ASP A 54 -14.72 5.15 21.62
CA ASP A 54 -14.84 4.53 22.95
C ASP A 54 -14.15 3.16 22.98
N GLY A 55 -13.38 2.90 24.04
CA GLY A 55 -12.63 1.66 24.22
C GLY A 55 -11.27 1.61 23.52
N VAL A 56 -10.93 2.59 22.68
CA VAL A 56 -9.61 2.68 22.06
C VAL A 56 -8.66 3.48 22.95
N ASP A 57 -7.49 2.92 23.24
CA ASP A 57 -6.39 3.66 23.85
C ASP A 57 -5.68 4.53 22.79
N PRO A 58 -5.75 5.87 22.88
CA PRO A 58 -5.20 6.75 21.86
C PRO A 58 -3.67 6.72 21.75
N ALA A 59 -2.97 6.18 22.76
CA ALA A 59 -1.52 5.99 22.78
C ALA A 59 -1.09 4.63 22.20
N ARG A 60 -2.04 3.74 21.86
CA ARG A 60 -1.75 2.39 21.32
C ARG A 60 -2.24 2.20 19.88
N ILE A 61 -2.17 3.25 19.08
CA ILE A 61 -2.54 3.19 17.66
C ILE A 61 -1.42 2.54 16.85
N VAL A 62 -1.76 1.49 16.09
CA VAL A 62 -0.86 0.80 15.16
C VAL A 62 -1.29 1.10 13.73
N LEU A 63 -0.33 1.40 12.86
CA LEU A 63 -0.59 1.53 11.43
C LEU A 63 -0.20 0.24 10.70
N TRP A 64 -1.15 -0.33 9.94
CA TRP A 64 -0.92 -1.48 9.09
C TRP A 64 -1.18 -1.12 7.63
N GLY A 65 -0.30 -1.50 6.73
CA GLY A 65 -0.45 -1.22 5.31
C GLY A 65 0.24 -2.25 4.43
N THR A 66 -0.32 -2.46 3.24
CA THR A 66 0.24 -3.37 2.23
C THR A 66 0.50 -2.67 0.90
N SER A 67 1.55 -3.05 0.18
CA SER A 67 1.91 -2.46 -1.12
C SER A 67 2.08 -0.94 -1.02
N LEU A 68 1.41 -0.14 -1.84
CA LEU A 68 1.39 1.33 -1.71
C LEU A 68 1.00 1.79 -0.30
N GLY A 69 0.03 1.12 0.32
CA GLY A 69 -0.39 1.36 1.70
C GLY A 69 0.74 1.08 2.71
N GLY A 70 1.61 0.11 2.44
CA GLY A 70 2.78 -0.18 3.27
C GLY A 70 3.79 0.97 3.29
N GLY A 71 4.01 1.61 2.13
CA GLY A 71 4.80 2.85 2.06
C GLY A 71 4.11 4.03 2.77
N HIS A 72 2.79 4.11 2.66
CA HIS A 72 2.00 5.15 3.32
C HIS A 72 2.06 5.08 4.83
N VAL A 73 1.89 3.91 5.45
CA VAL A 73 1.92 3.81 6.91
C VAL A 73 3.27 4.18 7.51
N VAL A 74 4.38 3.87 6.83
CA VAL A 74 5.72 4.33 7.22
C VAL A 74 5.83 5.86 7.12
N THR A 75 5.32 6.44 6.04
CA THR A 75 5.35 7.90 5.84
C THR A 75 4.44 8.63 6.83
N ALA A 76 3.28 8.06 7.16
CA ALA A 76 2.33 8.63 8.10
C ALA A 76 2.88 8.58 9.53
N ALA A 77 3.49 7.47 9.95
CA ALA A 77 4.12 7.35 11.27
C ALA A 77 5.27 8.34 11.46
N ALA A 78 6.04 8.64 10.41
CA ALA A 78 7.07 9.68 10.49
C ALA A 78 6.52 11.09 10.76
N ARG A 79 5.21 11.32 10.52
CA ARG A 79 4.53 12.60 10.76
C ARG A 79 3.74 12.63 12.07
N ASP A 80 3.59 11.49 12.74
CA ASP A 80 2.83 11.32 13.97
C ASP A 80 3.65 10.48 14.97
N PRO A 81 4.41 11.13 15.88
CA PRO A 81 5.29 10.43 16.82
C PRO A 81 4.53 9.62 17.88
N GLU A 82 3.21 9.78 17.99
CA GLU A 82 2.35 9.07 18.94
C GLU A 82 1.81 7.76 18.34
N ILE A 83 2.25 7.36 17.14
CA ILE A 83 1.99 6.01 16.61
C ILE A 83 2.82 4.99 17.40
N ALA A 84 2.16 3.95 17.91
CA ALA A 84 2.78 2.95 18.79
C ALA A 84 3.60 1.92 18.03
N ALA A 85 3.17 1.52 16.83
CA ALA A 85 3.91 0.62 15.95
C ALA A 85 3.45 0.73 14.49
N VAL A 86 4.29 0.25 13.57
CA VAL A 86 3.97 0.14 12.13
C VAL A 86 4.20 -1.29 11.66
N ILE A 87 3.27 -1.79 10.84
CA ILE A 87 3.45 -3.02 10.05
C ILE A 87 3.31 -2.65 8.57
N ALA A 88 4.40 -2.83 7.83
CA ALA A 88 4.51 -2.54 6.42
C ALA A 88 4.71 -3.85 5.64
N GLN A 89 3.64 -4.38 5.07
CA GLN A 89 3.66 -5.61 4.28
C GLN A 89 3.96 -5.31 2.82
N ILE A 90 4.98 -5.95 2.23
CA ILE A 90 5.42 -5.74 0.84
C ILE A 90 5.39 -4.26 0.41
N PRO A 91 6.00 -3.35 1.19
CA PRO A 91 5.74 -1.93 1.06
C PRO A 91 6.33 -1.35 -0.22
N PHE A 92 5.57 -0.48 -0.86
CA PHE A 92 6.08 0.33 -1.95
C PHE A 92 7.20 1.26 -1.44
N ASN A 93 8.35 1.22 -2.09
CA ASN A 93 9.47 2.13 -1.83
C ASN A 93 10.09 2.65 -3.14
N GLY A 94 9.22 3.05 -4.07
CA GLY A 94 9.57 3.48 -5.42
C GLY A 94 9.57 2.34 -6.44
N PHE A 95 9.35 2.67 -7.71
CA PHE A 95 9.29 1.67 -8.79
C PHE A 95 10.63 0.94 -9.00
N PRO A 96 10.61 -0.35 -9.40
CA PRO A 96 11.81 -1.08 -9.76
C PRO A 96 12.50 -0.45 -10.97
N ARG A 97 13.82 -0.64 -11.08
CA ARG A 97 14.62 -0.07 -12.19
C ARG A 97 14.21 -0.64 -13.56
N ARG A 98 13.72 -1.88 -13.57
CA ARG A 98 13.15 -2.55 -14.73
C ARG A 98 11.84 -3.21 -14.30
N VAL A 99 10.81 -3.07 -15.12
CA VAL A 99 9.55 -3.80 -14.97
C VAL A 99 9.58 -4.94 -15.97
N GLU A 100 9.59 -6.17 -15.48
CA GLU A 100 9.64 -7.36 -16.32
C GLU A 100 8.40 -7.44 -17.23
N GLY A 101 8.57 -7.91 -18.46
CA GLY A 101 7.48 -7.98 -19.45
C GLY A 101 7.06 -6.65 -20.08
N ARG A 102 7.64 -5.51 -19.70
CA ARG A 102 7.31 -4.21 -20.29
C ARG A 102 8.20 -3.85 -21.48
N SER A 103 7.63 -3.87 -22.68
CA SER A 103 8.33 -3.43 -23.91
C SER A 103 8.55 -1.91 -23.94
N THR A 104 9.54 -1.43 -24.69
CA THR A 104 9.78 0.01 -24.93
C THR A 104 8.53 0.71 -25.45
N ARG A 105 7.78 0.07 -26.35
CA ARG A 105 6.53 0.58 -26.90
C ARG A 105 5.46 0.73 -25.81
N SER A 106 5.33 -0.25 -24.92
CA SER A 106 4.39 -0.21 -23.79
C SER A 106 4.76 0.91 -22.82
N THR A 107 6.05 1.11 -22.54
CA THR A 107 6.54 2.21 -21.71
C THR A 107 6.22 3.57 -22.33
N LEU A 108 6.51 3.78 -23.62
CA LEU A 108 6.19 5.04 -24.31
C LEU A 108 4.69 5.31 -24.33
N ARG A 109 3.87 4.28 -24.55
CA ARG A 109 2.41 4.40 -24.50
C ARG A 109 1.93 4.78 -23.09
N LEU A 110 2.52 4.20 -22.04
CA LEU A 110 2.20 4.53 -20.66
C LEU A 110 2.55 6.00 -20.34
N LEU A 111 3.75 6.45 -20.72
CA LEU A 111 4.17 7.84 -20.55
C LEU A 111 3.24 8.81 -21.29
N ALA A 112 2.80 8.46 -22.51
CA ALA A 112 1.88 9.28 -23.28
C ALA A 112 0.52 9.44 -22.58
N VAL A 113 -0.07 8.36 -22.07
CA VAL A 113 -1.36 8.45 -21.34
C VAL A 113 -1.22 9.11 -19.97
N MET A 114 -0.07 8.97 -19.31
CA MET A 114 0.24 9.70 -18.08
C MET A 114 0.28 11.21 -18.32
N ALA A 115 0.96 11.64 -19.40
CA ALA A 115 1.02 13.04 -19.79
C ALA A 115 -0.38 13.56 -20.18
N GLU A 116 -1.11 12.84 -21.03
CA GLU A 116 -2.48 13.19 -21.40
C GLU A 116 -3.36 13.40 -20.16
N ASP A 117 -3.35 12.45 -19.23
CA ASP A 117 -4.17 12.50 -18.03
C ASP A 117 -3.72 13.57 -17.02
N TRP A 118 -2.44 13.90 -16.99
CA TRP A 118 -1.93 15.03 -16.20
C TRP A 118 -2.52 16.36 -16.72
N TRP A 119 -2.49 16.58 -18.04
CA TRP A 119 -3.09 17.78 -18.65
C TRP A 119 -4.60 17.81 -18.45
N ARG A 120 -5.30 16.67 -18.56
CA ARG A 120 -6.72 16.58 -18.22
C ARG A 120 -7.00 16.99 -16.78
N GLY A 121 -6.18 16.52 -15.84
CA GLY A 121 -6.26 16.89 -14.43
C GLY A 121 -6.07 18.39 -14.20
N ALA A 122 -5.04 18.98 -14.82
CA ALA A 122 -4.76 20.41 -14.74
C ALA A 122 -5.89 21.29 -15.31
N LEU A 123 -6.64 20.77 -16.29
CA LEU A 123 -7.79 21.44 -16.90
C LEU A 123 -9.14 21.03 -16.26
N HIS A 124 -9.13 20.35 -15.11
CA HIS A 124 -10.32 19.84 -14.42
C HIS A 124 -11.26 18.99 -15.31
N ARG A 125 -10.69 18.30 -16.30
CA ARG A 125 -11.43 17.39 -17.19
C ARG A 125 -11.54 16.00 -16.58
N THR A 126 -12.52 15.23 -17.06
CA THR A 126 -12.66 13.82 -16.70
C THR A 126 -11.36 13.06 -16.97
N PRO A 127 -10.86 12.24 -16.03
CA PRO A 127 -9.62 11.50 -16.22
C PRO A 127 -9.71 10.52 -17.38
N ARG A 128 -8.56 10.28 -17.99
CA ARG A 128 -8.36 9.11 -18.85
C ARG A 128 -8.03 7.94 -17.93
N TYR A 129 -8.90 6.94 -17.84
CA TYR A 129 -8.59 5.74 -17.06
C TYR A 129 -7.85 4.69 -17.90
N ILE A 130 -6.96 3.96 -17.25
CA ILE A 130 -6.37 2.69 -17.73
C ILE A 130 -6.66 1.59 -16.73
N ALA A 131 -6.44 0.33 -17.10
CA ALA A 131 -6.60 -0.78 -16.17
C ALA A 131 -5.56 -0.71 -15.04
N ALA A 132 -5.97 -1.02 -13.81
CA ALA A 132 -5.02 -1.21 -12.71
C ALA A 132 -4.25 -2.52 -12.90
N VAL A 133 -4.97 -3.59 -13.24
CA VAL A 133 -4.43 -4.92 -13.55
C VAL A 133 -4.87 -5.34 -14.94
N GLY A 134 -3.92 -5.69 -15.80
CA GLY A 134 -4.17 -6.12 -17.18
C GLY A 134 -3.46 -7.42 -17.54
N ALA A 135 -3.78 -7.96 -18.71
CA ALA A 135 -3.04 -9.09 -19.29
C ALA A 135 -1.65 -8.65 -19.78
N PRO A 136 -0.70 -9.60 -19.91
CA PRO A 136 0.59 -9.31 -20.52
C PRO A 136 0.43 -8.62 -21.89
N GLY A 137 1.06 -7.46 -22.05
CA GLY A 137 0.98 -6.65 -23.28
C GLY A 137 -0.13 -5.60 -23.31
N GLU A 138 -1.10 -5.64 -22.39
CA GLU A 138 -2.12 -4.60 -22.25
C GLU A 138 -1.57 -3.33 -21.58
N LEU A 139 -2.27 -2.22 -21.79
CA LEU A 139 -1.96 -0.96 -21.11
C LEU A 139 -2.59 -0.97 -19.71
N ALA A 140 -1.81 -1.42 -18.74
CA ALA A 140 -2.19 -1.43 -17.32
C ALA A 140 -1.03 -1.00 -16.43
N VAL A 141 -1.34 -0.64 -15.18
CA VAL A 141 -0.31 -0.33 -14.17
C VAL A 141 0.50 -1.57 -13.83
N MET A 142 -0.20 -2.67 -13.52
CA MET A 142 0.38 -3.98 -13.23
C MET A 142 -0.08 -4.97 -14.29
N THR A 143 0.84 -5.83 -14.73
CA THR A 143 0.57 -6.86 -15.73
C THR A 143 1.19 -8.16 -15.26
N GLY A 144 0.40 -9.22 -15.13
CA GLY A 144 0.93 -10.52 -14.74
C GLY A 144 -0.15 -11.48 -14.26
N ALA A 145 0.11 -12.78 -14.40
CA ALA A 145 -0.83 -13.81 -13.98
C ALA A 145 -1.10 -13.78 -12.47
N GLY A 146 -0.09 -13.45 -11.64
CA GLY A 146 -0.25 -13.27 -10.20
C GLY A 146 -1.21 -12.13 -9.86
N ALA A 147 -1.03 -10.97 -10.49
CA ALA A 147 -1.91 -9.80 -10.32
C ALA A 147 -3.36 -10.11 -10.71
N GLN A 148 -3.55 -10.79 -11.84
CA GLN A 148 -4.88 -11.20 -12.29
C GLN A 148 -5.53 -12.17 -11.33
N ARG A 149 -4.82 -13.19 -10.84
CA ARG A 149 -5.36 -14.14 -9.85
C ARG A 149 -5.77 -13.44 -8.56
N ALA A 150 -4.93 -12.54 -8.05
CA ALA A 150 -5.24 -11.76 -6.86
C ALA A 150 -6.49 -10.89 -7.04
N VAL A 151 -6.64 -10.26 -8.20
CA VAL A 151 -7.81 -9.46 -8.53
C VAL A 151 -9.08 -10.29 -8.71
N THR A 152 -9.02 -11.41 -9.42
CA THR A 152 -10.18 -12.30 -9.59
C THR A 152 -10.66 -12.86 -8.25
N GLY A 153 -9.75 -13.02 -7.28
CA GLY A 153 -10.10 -13.40 -5.90
C GLY A 153 -10.68 -12.26 -5.06
N MET A 154 -10.58 -11.00 -5.50
CA MET A 154 -11.18 -9.85 -4.80
C MET A 154 -12.66 -9.69 -5.19
N ALA A 155 -13.53 -10.35 -4.43
CA ALA A 155 -14.96 -10.11 -4.50
C ALA A 155 -15.32 -8.86 -3.67
N SER A 156 -15.35 -7.68 -4.31
CA SER A 156 -15.91 -6.47 -3.70
C SER A 156 -16.87 -5.77 -4.67
N PRO A 157 -18.09 -5.39 -4.23
CA PRO A 157 -19.06 -4.71 -5.08
C PRO A 157 -18.61 -3.31 -5.52
N THR A 158 -17.64 -2.71 -4.82
CA THR A 158 -17.15 -1.36 -5.10
C THR A 158 -15.82 -1.33 -5.85
N TRP A 159 -15.21 -2.50 -6.06
CA TRP A 159 -13.96 -2.61 -6.78
C TRP A 159 -14.13 -2.29 -8.28
N ARG A 160 -13.17 -1.54 -8.82
CA ARG A 160 -13.12 -1.15 -10.24
C ARG A 160 -11.70 -1.34 -10.75
N ASN A 161 -11.55 -2.05 -11.86
CA ASN A 161 -10.25 -2.21 -12.52
C ASN A 161 -9.84 -0.98 -13.32
N GLU A 162 -9.76 0.18 -12.68
CA GLU A 162 -9.50 1.45 -13.33
C GLU A 162 -8.60 2.33 -12.46
N VAL A 163 -7.72 3.08 -13.09
CA VAL A 163 -6.89 4.09 -12.40
C VAL A 163 -6.54 5.21 -13.35
N ALA A 164 -6.55 6.44 -12.83
CA ALA A 164 -6.05 7.61 -13.54
C ALA A 164 -4.51 7.54 -13.58
N PRO A 165 -3.87 7.41 -14.76
CA PRO A 165 -2.45 7.11 -14.87
C PRO A 165 -1.56 8.26 -14.37
N ARG A 166 -2.08 9.49 -14.21
CA ARG A 166 -1.31 10.57 -13.56
C ARG A 166 -0.86 10.22 -12.14
N ALA A 167 -1.53 9.29 -11.47
CA ALA A 167 -1.10 8.71 -10.20
C ALA A 167 0.36 8.23 -10.22
N LEU A 168 0.78 7.63 -11.34
CA LEU A 168 2.13 7.09 -11.50
C LEU A 168 3.20 8.19 -11.43
N ILE A 169 2.86 9.43 -11.82
CA ILE A 169 3.76 10.58 -11.71
C ILE A 169 4.04 10.92 -10.25
N GLU A 170 3.01 10.92 -9.40
CA GLU A 170 3.19 11.12 -7.96
C GLU A 170 3.96 9.95 -7.34
N MET A 171 3.60 8.71 -7.69
CA MET A 171 4.27 7.51 -7.19
C MET A 171 5.76 7.45 -7.56
N MET A 172 6.15 7.89 -8.77
CA MET A 172 7.56 7.95 -9.18
C MET A 172 8.40 8.88 -8.29
N ARG A 173 7.77 9.93 -7.73
CA ARG A 173 8.41 10.91 -6.85
C ARG A 173 8.29 10.52 -5.37
N TYR A 174 7.47 9.53 -5.07
CA TYR A 174 7.17 9.13 -3.71
C TYR A 174 8.25 8.18 -3.16
N ARG A 175 8.90 8.61 -2.08
CA ARG A 175 10.06 7.94 -1.49
C ARG A 175 9.86 7.68 0.02
N PRO A 176 9.09 6.64 0.41
CA PRO A 176 8.87 6.27 1.81
C PRO A 176 10.16 6.10 2.63
N ILE A 177 11.26 5.66 2.02
CA ILE A 177 12.56 5.54 2.69
C ILE A 177 13.11 6.84 3.28
N ASP A 178 12.80 7.99 2.68
CA ASP A 178 13.26 9.27 3.20
C ASP A 178 12.54 9.62 4.53
N PHE A 179 11.36 9.02 4.77
CA PHE A 179 10.57 9.15 6.00
C PHE A 179 10.86 8.04 7.01
N ALA A 180 11.22 6.83 6.57
CA ALA A 180 11.52 5.71 7.45
C ALA A 180 12.56 6.07 8.54
N ARG A 181 13.56 6.87 8.20
CA ARG A 181 14.61 7.37 9.12
C ARG A 181 14.09 8.25 10.26
N GLN A 182 12.90 8.79 10.12
CA GLN A 182 12.26 9.69 11.08
C GLN A 182 11.23 8.97 11.96
N VAL A 183 10.92 7.70 11.67
CA VAL A 183 9.97 6.91 12.46
C VAL A 183 10.61 6.53 13.79
N THR A 184 9.95 6.88 14.89
CA THR A 184 10.43 6.64 16.27
C THR A 184 9.91 5.34 16.87
N CYS A 185 8.75 4.86 16.40
CA CYS A 185 8.14 3.62 16.86
C CYS A 185 8.79 2.38 16.21
N PRO A 186 8.57 1.18 16.76
CA PRO A 186 8.89 -0.09 16.10
C PRO A 186 8.23 -0.20 14.73
N VAL A 187 8.97 -0.71 13.75
CA VAL A 187 8.49 -0.94 12.38
C VAL A 187 8.78 -2.38 11.98
N LEU A 188 7.74 -3.18 11.74
CA LEU A 188 7.88 -4.48 11.10
C LEU A 188 7.70 -4.32 9.58
N VAL A 189 8.64 -4.86 8.81
CA VAL A 189 8.59 -4.95 7.36
C VAL A 189 8.53 -6.41 6.95
N CYS A 190 7.47 -6.81 6.26
CA CYS A 190 7.34 -8.15 5.69
C CYS A 190 7.70 -8.10 4.19
N MET A 191 8.66 -8.91 3.76
CA MET A 191 9.21 -8.87 2.39
C MET A 191 9.06 -10.23 1.70
N GLY A 192 8.57 -10.21 0.46
CA GLY A 192 8.65 -11.37 -0.43
C GLY A 192 10.02 -11.40 -1.12
N THR A 193 10.79 -12.48 -0.99
CA THR A 193 12.10 -12.58 -1.66
C THR A 193 11.98 -12.79 -3.17
N GLU A 194 10.81 -13.21 -3.65
CA GLU A 194 10.49 -13.40 -5.07
C GLU A 194 9.59 -12.27 -5.63
N ASP A 195 9.49 -11.16 -4.89
CA ASP A 195 8.66 -10.02 -5.25
C ASP A 195 9.27 -9.18 -6.39
N ALA A 196 8.58 -9.15 -7.54
CA ALA A 196 8.97 -8.35 -8.70
C ALA A 196 8.32 -6.95 -8.75
N GLU A 197 7.31 -6.69 -7.92
CA GLU A 197 6.55 -5.43 -7.88
C GLU A 197 7.17 -4.45 -6.88
N THR A 198 7.43 -4.93 -5.65
CA THR A 198 8.16 -4.23 -4.60
C THR A 198 9.43 -4.99 -4.28
N THR A 199 10.48 -4.70 -5.04
CA THR A 199 11.69 -5.54 -5.08
C THR A 199 12.42 -5.63 -3.74
N PRO A 200 13.04 -6.80 -3.41
CA PRO A 200 13.69 -7.02 -2.12
C PRO A 200 14.75 -5.98 -1.76
N ASP A 201 15.51 -5.48 -2.73
CA ASP A 201 16.52 -4.44 -2.50
C ASP A 201 15.91 -3.16 -1.93
N LYS A 202 14.72 -2.77 -2.41
CA LYS A 202 14.02 -1.57 -1.97
C LYS A 202 13.30 -1.77 -0.64
N VAL A 203 12.69 -2.93 -0.45
CA VAL A 203 11.97 -3.26 0.80
C VAL A 203 12.97 -3.44 1.94
N GLY A 204 14.06 -4.17 1.72
CA GLY A 204 15.14 -4.32 2.69
C GLY A 204 15.79 -2.97 3.04
N ALA A 205 16.02 -2.10 2.05
CA ALA A 205 16.52 -0.75 2.31
C ALA A 205 15.56 0.12 3.13
N LEU A 206 14.24 -0.06 2.97
CA LEU A 206 13.24 0.63 3.79
C LEU A 206 13.32 0.18 5.25
N ALA A 207 13.38 -1.14 5.48
CA ALA A 207 13.50 -1.72 6.81
C ALA A 207 14.78 -1.26 7.53
N ALA A 208 15.93 -1.33 6.83
CA ALA A 208 17.21 -0.90 7.36
C ALA A 208 17.30 0.61 7.65
N ALA A 209 16.50 1.42 6.95
CA ALA A 209 16.45 2.87 7.18
C ALA A 209 15.64 3.25 8.43
N ALA A 210 14.73 2.39 8.89
CA ALA A 210 13.94 2.63 10.10
C ALA A 210 14.81 2.38 11.35
N PRO A 211 14.92 3.34 12.29
CA PRO A 211 15.77 3.19 13.49
C PRO A 211 15.44 1.96 14.35
N ARG A 212 14.18 1.54 14.34
CA ARG A 212 13.67 0.35 15.03
C ARG A 212 12.98 -0.61 14.05
N GLY A 213 13.58 -0.76 12.87
CA GLY A 213 13.10 -1.64 11.81
C GLY A 213 13.44 -3.12 12.06
N GLU A 214 12.46 -3.99 11.86
CA GLU A 214 12.59 -5.44 11.81
C GLU A 214 12.14 -5.93 10.43
N LEU A 215 12.92 -6.82 9.82
CA LEU A 215 12.64 -7.38 8.51
C LEU A 215 12.33 -8.87 8.65
N LEU A 216 11.19 -9.30 8.12
CA LEU A 216 10.83 -10.71 7.96
C LEU A 216 10.73 -11.06 6.48
N GLU A 217 11.37 -12.15 6.10
CA GLU A 217 11.48 -12.60 4.70
C GLU A 217 10.61 -13.83 4.45
N TYR A 218 9.93 -13.84 3.30
CA TYR A 218 9.05 -14.91 2.88
C TYR A 218 9.43 -15.34 1.45
N PRO A 219 9.65 -16.64 1.17
CA PRO A 219 10.02 -17.15 -0.15
C PRO A 219 8.82 -17.21 -1.09
N VAL A 220 8.23 -16.04 -1.37
CA VAL A 220 6.97 -15.89 -2.10
C VAL A 220 6.97 -14.59 -2.92
N SER A 221 6.11 -14.52 -3.92
CA SER A 221 5.92 -13.32 -4.76
C SER A 221 5.00 -12.28 -4.12
N HIS A 222 4.89 -11.09 -4.72
CA HIS A 222 4.04 -9.99 -4.23
C HIS A 222 2.60 -10.42 -3.92
N PHE A 223 2.01 -11.20 -4.82
CA PHE A 223 0.59 -11.53 -4.77
C PHE A 223 0.29 -12.76 -3.92
N ASP A 224 1.30 -13.58 -3.64
CA ASP A 224 1.15 -14.77 -2.78
C ASP A 224 0.84 -14.37 -1.34
N PHE A 225 1.24 -13.18 -0.89
CA PHE A 225 0.84 -12.60 0.42
C PHE A 225 -0.68 -12.52 0.62
N TYR A 226 -1.45 -12.51 -0.47
CA TYR A 226 -2.91 -12.49 -0.40
C TYR A 226 -3.53 -13.88 -0.45
N ALA A 227 -2.76 -14.95 -0.70
CA ALA A 227 -3.22 -16.33 -0.62
C ALA A 227 -3.38 -16.76 0.84
N ASP A 228 -4.39 -17.60 1.12
CA ASP A 228 -4.82 -17.91 2.49
C ASP A 228 -3.71 -18.49 3.38
N GLU A 229 -2.93 -19.44 2.87
CA GLU A 229 -1.85 -20.10 3.61
C GLU A 229 -0.73 -19.12 4.01
N VAL A 230 -0.23 -18.35 3.03
CA VAL A 230 0.83 -17.35 3.25
C VAL A 230 0.32 -16.24 4.16
N ARG A 231 -0.90 -15.74 3.92
CA ARG A 231 -1.52 -14.69 4.72
C ARG A 231 -1.66 -15.10 6.19
N THR A 232 -2.06 -16.34 6.45
CA THR A 232 -2.21 -16.87 7.82
C THR A 232 -0.86 -16.85 8.55
N ARG A 233 0.20 -17.33 7.90
CA ARG A 233 1.56 -17.31 8.46
C ARG A 233 2.04 -15.88 8.73
N VAL A 234 1.92 -15.01 7.73
CA VAL A 234 2.36 -13.60 7.83
C VAL A 234 1.62 -12.87 8.96
N ILE A 235 0.31 -13.09 9.13
CA ILE A 235 -0.46 -12.49 10.22
C ILE A 235 -0.01 -13.01 11.58
N ALA A 236 0.30 -14.30 11.70
CA ALA A 236 0.81 -14.86 12.96
C ALA A 236 2.13 -14.19 13.39
N ASP A 237 3.05 -13.98 12.44
CA ASP A 237 4.31 -13.26 12.69
C ASP A 237 4.05 -11.78 13.05
N GLN A 238 3.12 -11.12 12.37
CA GLN A 238 2.69 -9.75 12.66
C GLN A 238 2.11 -9.62 14.08
N LEU A 239 1.28 -10.57 14.52
CA LEU A 239 0.74 -10.62 15.88
C LEU A 239 1.83 -10.86 16.92
N ALA A 240 2.79 -11.75 16.65
CA ALA A 240 3.92 -11.99 17.53
C ALA A 240 4.76 -10.72 17.73
N PHE A 241 4.97 -9.94 16.66
CA PHE A 241 5.60 -8.63 16.73
C PHE A 241 4.80 -7.66 17.61
N LEU A 242 3.48 -7.53 17.39
CA LEU A 242 2.63 -6.63 18.19
C LEU A 242 2.63 -6.98 19.67
N ASN A 243 2.55 -8.28 20.01
CA ASN A 243 2.63 -8.75 21.39
C ASN A 243 3.96 -8.37 22.06
N ARG A 244 5.08 -8.39 21.32
CA ARG A 244 6.39 -8.02 21.86
C ARG A 244 6.55 -6.51 22.06
N VAL A 245 5.95 -5.68 21.21
CA VAL A 245 6.19 -4.22 21.21
C VAL A 245 5.11 -3.41 21.93
N LEU A 246 3.93 -4.00 22.14
CA LEU A 246 2.82 -3.37 22.86
C LEU A 246 2.46 -4.08 24.18
N GLY A 247 3.00 -5.28 24.41
CA GLY A 247 2.80 -6.07 25.63
C GLY A 247 3.68 -5.63 26.79
#